data_AF-A0A1R1X9D1-F1
#
_entry.id   AF-A0A1R1X9D1-F1
#
_cell.length_a   1.000
_cell.length_b   1.000
_cell.length_c   1.000
_cell.angle_alpha   90.00
_cell.angle_beta   90.00
_cell.angle_gamma   90.00
#
_symmetry.space_group_name_H-M   'P 1'
#
loop_
_entity.id
_entity.type
_entity.pdbx_description
1 polymer ?
#
loop_
_entity_poly.entity_id
_entity_poly.type
_entity_poly.pdbx_seq_one_letter_code
_entity_poly.pdbx_strand_id
1 'polypeptide(L)'
;MYNNSIPKFINESENLERPNKKSKIDPKAIDLFNDDSETKAYSTMELARGRENYLETSLLRTKPGRLDSDHTLSMSCSDKIAMWNVTGIQSSLISNFILPIYLDCFVSSHPCDLSELNRSLNLRVSRIS
;
A
#
# COMPACT_ATOMS: atom_id res chain seq x y z
N MET A 1 -24.03 45.66 -17.99
CA MET A 1 -22.66 45.42 -18.50
C MET A 1 -21.70 45.55 -17.32
N TYR A 2 -21.45 44.43 -16.62
CA TYR A 2 -20.52 44.40 -15.50
C TYR A 2 -19.12 44.02 -16.02
N ASN A 3 -18.18 44.94 -15.86
CA ASN A 3 -16.76 44.72 -16.14
C ASN A 3 -16.17 43.83 -15.03
N ASN A 4 -15.99 42.54 -15.33
CA ASN A 4 -15.23 41.62 -14.48
C ASN A 4 -13.86 41.38 -15.11
N SER A 5 -12.90 42.24 -14.76
CA SER A 5 -11.49 41.97 -14.98
C SER A 5 -11.09 40.74 -14.17
N ILE A 6 -10.86 39.63 -14.85
CA ILE A 6 -10.36 38.37 -14.29
C ILE A 6 -8.94 38.62 -13.77
N PRO A 7 -8.65 38.46 -12.47
CA PRO A 7 -7.26 38.53 -12.00
C PRO A 7 -6.50 37.31 -12.55
N LYS A 8 -5.43 37.59 -13.29
CA LYS A 8 -4.43 36.61 -13.73
C LYS A 8 -3.71 36.08 -12.48
N PHE A 9 -4.01 34.86 -12.07
CA PHE A 9 -3.14 34.14 -11.14
C PHE A 9 -1.90 33.68 -11.90
N ILE A 10 -0.78 34.34 -11.58
CA ILE A 10 0.55 33.94 -12.01
C ILE A 10 0.91 32.65 -11.25
N ASN A 11 1.51 31.71 -11.99
CA ASN A 11 2.04 30.45 -11.52
C ASN A 11 3.12 30.64 -10.46
N GLU A 12 2.92 30.10 -9.27
CA GLU A 12 3.99 29.62 -8.40
C GLU A 12 3.60 28.23 -7.95
N SER A 13 4.19 27.23 -8.60
CA SER A 13 4.21 25.85 -8.14
C SER A 13 5.06 25.80 -6.87
N GLU A 14 4.45 26.05 -5.71
CA GLU A 14 5.02 25.60 -4.45
C GLU A 14 5.00 24.07 -4.47
N ASN A 15 6.16 23.50 -4.78
CA ASN A 15 6.52 22.14 -4.42
C ASN A 15 6.43 22.02 -2.90
N LEU A 16 5.23 21.72 -2.39
CA LEU A 16 5.06 21.06 -1.09
C LEU A 16 5.46 19.60 -1.27
N GLU A 17 6.75 19.36 -1.51
CA GLU A 17 7.35 18.08 -1.17
C GLU A 17 7.14 17.89 0.32
N ARG A 18 6.16 17.06 0.69
CA ARG A 18 6.02 16.60 2.07
C ARG A 18 7.33 15.87 2.38
N PRO A 19 8.01 16.22 3.49
CA PRO A 19 9.26 15.57 3.83
C PRO A 19 9.00 14.07 3.86
N ASN A 20 9.74 13.35 3.03
CA ASN A 20 9.81 11.90 3.05
C ASN A 20 10.51 11.55 4.37
N LYS A 21 9.75 11.60 5.46
CA LYS A 21 10.22 11.25 6.79
C LYS A 21 10.37 9.75 6.73
N LYS A 22 11.56 9.31 6.28
CA LYS A 22 12.09 7.97 6.54
C LYS A 22 11.62 7.65 7.93
N SER A 23 10.74 6.65 8.05
CA SER A 23 10.25 6.22 9.35
C SER A 23 11.52 6.01 10.18
N LYS A 24 11.74 6.88 11.17
CA LYS A 24 12.69 6.59 12.23
C LYS A 24 12.06 5.43 12.98
N ILE A 25 12.24 4.24 12.43
CA ILE A 25 12.06 3.01 13.17
C ILE A 25 13.15 3.10 14.22
N ASP A 26 12.77 3.12 15.48
CA ASP A 26 13.71 3.12 16.59
C ASP A 26 14.64 1.91 16.38
N PRO A 27 15.97 2.10 16.22
CA PRO A 27 16.90 1.00 15.98
C PRO A 27 16.75 -0.10 17.05
N LYS A 28 16.34 0.29 18.26
CA LYS A 28 16.14 -0.63 19.39
C LYS A 28 14.92 -1.57 19.25
N ALA A 29 13.92 -1.20 18.45
CA ALA A 29 12.75 -2.05 18.20
C ALA A 29 13.01 -3.09 17.10
N ILE A 30 13.99 -2.82 16.22
CA ILE A 30 14.50 -3.77 15.22
C ILE A 30 15.33 -4.86 15.92
N ASP A 31 16.10 -4.49 16.95
CA ASP A 31 17.02 -5.40 17.64
C ASP A 31 16.35 -6.40 18.60
N LEU A 32 15.06 -6.25 18.94
CA LEU A 32 14.39 -7.17 19.86
C LEU A 32 13.91 -8.49 19.21
N PHE A 33 13.91 -8.56 17.88
CA PHE A 33 13.48 -9.74 17.11
C PHE A 33 14.55 -10.25 16.13
N ASN A 34 15.74 -9.65 16.13
CA ASN A 34 16.85 -10.08 15.29
C ASN A 34 17.70 -11.09 16.07
N ASP A 35 17.50 -12.37 15.79
CA ASP A 35 18.53 -13.38 16.02
C ASP A 35 19.58 -13.19 14.92
N ASP A 36 20.82 -12.84 15.31
CA ASP A 36 21.86 -12.18 14.52
C ASP A 36 22.52 -13.02 13.39
N SER A 37 21.80 -13.90 12.70
CA SER A 37 22.40 -14.78 11.68
C SER A 37 21.94 -14.57 10.23
N GLU A 38 20.88 -13.81 9.93
CA GLU A 38 20.35 -13.73 8.55
C GLU A 38 20.01 -12.32 8.01
N THR A 39 20.46 -11.24 8.64
CA THR A 39 20.05 -9.86 8.32
C THR A 39 20.74 -9.20 7.12
N LYS A 40 21.33 -9.95 6.17
CA LYS A 40 22.15 -9.36 5.09
C LYS A 40 21.64 -9.51 3.64
N ALA A 41 20.38 -9.90 3.41
CA ALA A 41 19.87 -10.04 2.04
C ALA A 41 18.40 -9.64 1.82
N TYR A 42 17.77 -8.90 2.74
CA TYR A 42 16.48 -8.27 2.42
C TYR A 42 16.76 -6.95 1.71
N SER A 43 16.85 -7.00 0.38
CA SER A 43 16.66 -5.82 -0.47
C SER A 43 15.49 -5.01 0.10
N THR A 44 15.74 -3.76 0.50
CA THR A 44 14.70 -2.88 1.04
C THR A 44 13.68 -2.64 -0.07
N MET A 45 12.64 -3.48 -0.13
CA MET A 45 11.53 -3.24 -1.05
C MET A 45 10.97 -1.86 -0.76
N GLU A 46 10.91 -1.02 -1.80
CA GLU A 46 10.33 0.31 -1.68
C GLU A 46 8.84 0.17 -1.39
N LEU A 47 8.41 0.68 -0.24
CA LEU A 47 7.02 0.65 0.20
C LEU A 47 6.40 2.03 -0.04
N ALA A 48 5.40 2.09 -0.92
CA ALA A 48 4.63 3.31 -1.13
C ALA A 48 3.66 3.54 0.05
N ARG A 49 3.32 4.80 0.30
CA ARG A 49 2.38 5.18 1.36
C ARG A 49 1.14 5.84 0.80
N GLY A 50 -0.03 5.33 1.18
CA GLY A 50 -1.31 5.91 0.79
C GLY A 50 -1.43 6.10 -0.73
N ARG A 51 -1.51 7.36 -1.17
CA ARG A 51 -1.62 7.76 -2.58
C ARG A 51 -0.32 8.32 -3.17
N GLU A 52 0.80 8.16 -2.46
CA GLU A 52 2.11 8.52 -3.00
C GLU A 52 2.45 7.57 -4.15
N ASN A 53 3.06 8.12 -5.20
CA ASN A 53 3.43 7.43 -6.42
C ASN A 53 2.31 6.53 -6.96
N TYR A 54 1.07 7.04 -7.02
CA TYR A 54 -0.08 6.22 -7.44
C TYR A 54 0.06 5.68 -8.89
N LEU A 55 0.77 6.44 -9.74
CA LEU A 55 1.08 6.04 -11.11
C LEU A 55 2.08 4.87 -11.17
N GLU A 56 2.89 4.67 -10.13
CA GLU A 56 3.82 3.55 -10.07
C GLU A 56 3.05 2.25 -9.79
N THR A 57 3.09 1.38 -10.78
CA THR A 57 2.50 0.05 -10.69
C THR A 57 3.43 -0.92 -9.95
N SER A 58 2.86 -1.98 -9.36
CA SER A 58 3.59 -3.07 -8.71
C SER A 58 4.28 -2.76 -7.36
N LEU A 59 4.10 -1.56 -6.81
CA LEU A 59 4.53 -1.27 -5.44
C LEU A 59 3.52 -1.75 -4.38
N LEU A 60 4.06 -2.37 -3.33
CA LEU A 60 3.36 -2.64 -2.09
C LEU A 60 3.07 -1.33 -1.35
N ARG A 61 1.88 -1.21 -0.77
CA ARG A 61 1.41 0.04 -0.17
C ARG A 61 0.98 -0.11 1.29
N THR A 62 1.39 0.83 2.12
CA THR A 62 0.85 1.00 3.49
C THR A 62 -0.29 2.00 3.51
N LYS A 63 -1.19 1.89 4.50
CA LYS A 63 -2.25 2.88 4.71
C LYS A 63 -1.64 4.26 5.06
N PRO A 64 -2.33 5.36 4.72
CA PRO A 64 -1.78 6.72 4.91
C PRO A 64 -1.59 7.14 6.38
N GLY A 65 -2.04 6.37 7.37
CA GLY A 65 -1.99 6.77 8.79
C GLY A 65 -2.89 7.99 9.08
N ARG A 66 -3.01 8.37 10.35
CA ARG A 66 -3.56 9.68 10.71
C ARG A 66 -2.44 10.71 10.70
N LEU A 67 -2.79 11.99 10.56
CA LEU A 67 -1.80 13.07 10.51
C LEU A 67 -1.10 13.29 11.86
N ASP A 68 -1.82 13.06 12.95
CA ASP A 68 -1.37 13.23 14.34
C ASP A 68 -0.86 11.94 14.98
N SER A 69 -0.77 10.84 14.20
CA SER A 69 -0.25 9.57 14.69
C SER A 69 1.05 9.20 13.99
N ASP A 70 1.81 8.31 14.61
CA ASP A 70 2.88 7.62 13.91
C ASP A 70 2.33 6.88 12.68
N HIS A 71 3.24 6.68 11.73
CA HIS A 71 2.94 5.99 10.50
C HIS A 71 2.49 4.55 10.77
N THR A 72 1.36 4.18 10.19
CA THR A 72 0.94 2.78 10.22
C THR A 72 1.81 1.92 9.30
N LEU A 73 2.13 0.72 9.77
CA LEU A 73 2.73 -0.36 9.00
C LEU A 73 1.67 -1.29 8.38
N SER A 74 0.37 -0.99 8.61
CA SER A 74 -0.70 -1.77 8.01
C SER A 74 -0.70 -1.61 6.50
N MET A 75 -0.61 -2.75 5.80
CA MET A 75 -0.78 -2.83 4.36
C MET A 75 -2.15 -2.31 3.89
N SER A 76 -2.19 -1.87 2.64
CA SER A 76 -3.41 -1.45 1.95
C SER A 76 -4.41 -2.62 1.84
N CYS A 77 -5.70 -2.30 1.71
CA CYS A 77 -6.72 -3.35 1.60
C CYS A 77 -6.54 -4.19 0.33
N SER A 78 -6.15 -3.57 -0.80
CA SER A 78 -5.85 -4.28 -2.04
C SER A 78 -4.68 -5.26 -1.88
N ASP A 79 -3.63 -4.89 -1.15
CA ASP A 79 -2.48 -5.78 -0.93
C ASP A 79 -2.87 -6.98 -0.06
N LYS A 80 -3.74 -6.77 0.93
CA LYS A 80 -4.27 -7.86 1.76
C LYS A 80 -5.15 -8.81 0.97
N ILE A 81 -6.01 -8.30 0.09
CA ILE A 81 -6.86 -9.13 -0.78
C ILE A 81 -5.99 -9.91 -1.78
N ALA A 82 -4.97 -9.28 -2.38
CA ALA A 82 -4.04 -9.96 -3.27
C ALA A 82 -3.31 -11.12 -2.56
N MET A 83 -2.94 -10.94 -1.28
CA MET A 83 -2.41 -12.03 -0.44
C MET A 83 -3.44 -13.17 -0.27
N TRP A 84 -4.70 -12.84 0.03
CA TRP A 84 -5.77 -13.83 0.17
C TRP A 84 -6.03 -14.62 -1.12
N ASN A 85 -5.79 -14.05 -2.30
CA ASN A 85 -5.89 -14.78 -3.56
C ASN A 85 -4.85 -15.90 -3.69
N VAL A 86 -3.74 -15.83 -2.95
CA VAL A 86 -2.70 -16.87 -2.93
C VAL A 86 -2.90 -17.80 -1.74
N THR A 87 -2.96 -17.24 -0.53
CA THR A 87 -2.98 -18.03 0.71
C THR A 87 -4.36 -18.55 1.08
N GLY A 88 -5.43 -17.97 0.52
CA GLY A 88 -6.79 -18.05 1.04
C GLY A 88 -7.05 -17.00 2.12
N ILE A 89 -8.34 -16.75 2.41
CA ILE A 89 -8.81 -15.78 3.40
C ILE A 89 -8.68 -16.29 4.84
N GLN A 90 -8.55 -17.61 5.02
CA GLN A 90 -8.37 -18.20 6.34
C GLN A 90 -7.04 -17.75 6.97
N SER A 91 -7.06 -17.53 8.27
CA SER A 91 -5.84 -17.20 9.01
C SER A 91 -4.91 -18.42 9.12
N SER A 92 -3.62 -18.17 9.36
CA SER A 92 -2.60 -19.22 9.51
C SER A 92 -2.95 -20.26 10.59
N LEU A 93 -3.63 -19.84 11.66
CA LEU A 93 -4.06 -20.79 12.69
C LEU A 93 -5.07 -21.82 12.13
N ILE A 94 -6.01 -21.33 11.32
CA ILE A 94 -7.12 -22.14 10.78
C ILE A 94 -6.67 -23.00 9.59
N SER A 95 -5.64 -22.61 8.84
CA SER A 95 -5.16 -23.37 7.67
C SER A 95 -4.66 -24.78 7.99
N ASN A 96 -4.39 -25.10 9.25
CA ASN A 96 -4.03 -26.46 9.69
C ASN A 96 -5.24 -27.41 9.75
N PHE A 97 -6.46 -26.88 9.76
CA PHE A 97 -7.68 -27.65 9.99
C PHE A 97 -8.62 -27.72 8.78
N ILE A 98 -8.51 -26.78 7.84
CA ILE A 98 -9.38 -26.69 6.67
C ILE A 98 -8.58 -26.43 5.39
N LEU A 99 -9.17 -26.76 4.25
CA LEU A 99 -8.63 -26.37 2.95
C LEU A 99 -8.71 -24.84 2.75
N PRO A 100 -7.85 -24.26 1.91
CA PRO A 100 -7.87 -22.83 1.62
C PRO A 100 -9.22 -22.36 1.06
N ILE A 101 -9.71 -21.24 1.57
CA ILE A 101 -10.97 -20.60 1.15
C ILE A 101 -10.61 -19.36 0.32
N TYR A 102 -11.11 -19.31 -0.91
CA TYR A 102 -10.89 -18.19 -1.82
C TYR A 102 -12.17 -17.38 -2.04
N LEU A 103 -12.01 -16.15 -2.53
CA LEU A 103 -13.12 -15.30 -2.90
C LEU A 103 -13.52 -15.56 -4.36
N ASP A 104 -14.78 -15.92 -4.59
CA ASP A 104 -15.30 -16.13 -5.95
C ASP A 104 -15.61 -14.80 -6.66
N CYS A 105 -15.99 -13.77 -5.91
CA CYS A 105 -16.41 -12.49 -6.46
C CYS A 105 -16.02 -11.32 -5.54
N PHE A 106 -15.67 -10.19 -6.16
CA PHE A 106 -15.44 -8.91 -5.48
C PHE A 106 -16.40 -7.87 -6.03
N VAL A 107 -17.17 -7.22 -5.14
CA VAL A 107 -18.14 -6.18 -5.49
C VAL A 107 -17.73 -4.86 -4.87
N SER A 108 -17.62 -3.81 -5.69
CA SER A 108 -17.35 -2.45 -5.24
C SER A 108 -18.60 -1.58 -5.39
N SER A 109 -18.95 -0.84 -4.34
CA SER A 109 -20.01 0.17 -4.41
C SER A 109 -19.62 1.41 -5.22
N HIS A 110 -18.31 1.65 -5.40
CA HIS A 110 -17.80 2.80 -6.14
C HIS A 110 -17.31 2.37 -7.52
N PRO A 111 -17.46 3.24 -8.56
CA PRO A 111 -16.88 3.00 -9.87
C PRO A 111 -15.39 2.71 -9.73
N CYS A 112 -14.97 1.59 -10.28
CA CYS A 112 -13.57 1.19 -10.32
C CYS A 112 -13.27 0.75 -11.75
N ASP A 113 -12.09 1.11 -12.24
CA ASP A 113 -11.62 0.56 -13.50
C ASP A 113 -11.25 -0.92 -13.27
N LEU A 114 -11.87 -1.79 -14.05
CA LEU A 114 -11.65 -3.23 -13.98
C LEU A 114 -10.20 -3.59 -14.30
N SER A 115 -9.55 -2.82 -15.18
CA SER A 115 -8.15 -3.07 -15.56
C SER A 115 -7.21 -2.84 -14.36
N GLU A 116 -7.38 -1.72 -13.67
CA GLU A 116 -6.64 -1.36 -12.47
C GLU A 116 -6.96 -2.29 -11.29
N LEU A 117 -8.23 -2.68 -11.15
CA LEU A 117 -8.65 -3.63 -10.12
C LEU A 117 -7.97 -4.98 -10.34
N ASN A 118 -8.03 -5.53 -11.54
CA ASN A 118 -7.38 -6.80 -11.90
C ASN A 118 -5.86 -6.74 -11.72
N ARG A 119 -5.25 -5.60 -12.10
CA ARG A 119 -3.82 -5.34 -11.87
C ARG A 119 -3.47 -5.33 -10.38
N SER A 120 -4.35 -4.76 -9.55
CA SER A 120 -4.11 -4.62 -8.11
C SER A 120 -4.35 -5.89 -7.30
N LEU A 121 -5.28 -6.76 -7.73
CA LEU A 121 -5.66 -7.95 -6.98
C LEU A 121 -5.02 -9.24 -7.51
N ASN A 122 -4.85 -9.36 -8.83
CA ASN A 122 -4.44 -10.62 -9.46
C ASN A 122 -3.05 -10.54 -10.10
N LEU A 123 -2.81 -9.56 -10.99
CA LEU A 123 -1.59 -9.55 -11.81
C LEU A 123 -0.30 -9.34 -11.01
N ARG A 124 -0.37 -8.74 -9.82
CA ARG A 124 0.84 -8.55 -8.98
C ARG A 124 1.30 -9.84 -8.28
N VAL A 125 0.40 -10.79 -8.08
CA VAL A 125 0.70 -12.10 -7.47
C VAL A 125 0.79 -13.23 -8.49
N SER A 126 0.55 -12.96 -9.78
CA SER A 126 0.55 -13.97 -10.84
C SER A 126 1.90 -14.64 -11.10
N ARG A 127 2.99 -14.13 -10.50
CA ARG A 127 4.32 -14.78 -10.55
C ARG A 127 4.51 -15.84 -9.45
N ILE A 128 3.62 -15.86 -8.47
CA ILE A 128 3.70 -16.70 -7.26
C ILE A 128 2.75 -17.91 -7.38
N SER A 129 1.60 -17.73 -8.05
CA SER A 129 0.57 -18.76 -8.28
C SER A 129 0.85 -19.66 -9.47
#